data_AF-A0A2P5HR07-F1
#
_entry.id   AF-A0A2P5HR07-F1
#
_cell.length_a   1.000
_cell.length_b   1.000
_cell.length_c   1.000
_cell.angle_alpha   90.00
_cell.angle_beta   90.00
_cell.angle_gamma   90.00
#
_symmetry.space_group_name_H-M   'P 1'
#
loop_
_entity.id
_entity.type
_entity.pdbx_description
1 polymer ?
#
loop_
_entity_poly.entity_id
_entity_poly.type
_entity_poly.pdbx_seq_one_letter_code
_entity_poly.pdbx_strand_id
1 'polypeptide(L)'
;MGPEASSEFFNINGSSKWPGKKLVTICPQKSTPGDKTIVQSANTSLYLNVGGDSTSFKTLTFGTSASTSAWALEGDTIITAQGSSWGRQLNFLACKLNGNYWQVYLQTGSSTPSGSTCSNYQSLHLPCLC
;
A
#
# COMPACT_ATOMS: atom_id res chain seq x y z
N MET A 1 10.17 5.62 19.77
CA MET A 1 9.41 4.40 19.45
C MET A 1 7.96 4.84 19.30
N GLY A 2 7.52 5.05 18.05
CA GLY A 2 6.13 5.43 17.75
C GLY A 2 5.19 4.23 17.88
N PRO A 3 3.87 4.45 17.96
CA PRO A 3 2.92 3.36 18.08
C PRO A 3 3.05 2.41 16.88
N GLU A 4 3.14 1.11 17.17
CA GLU A 4 3.10 0.05 16.15
C GLU A 4 1.76 0.13 15.42
N ALA A 5 1.80 0.47 14.13
CA ALA A 5 0.61 0.46 13.30
C ALA A 5 0.31 -1.01 12.95
N SER A 6 -0.60 -1.64 13.70
CA SER A 6 -1.10 -2.95 13.28
C SER A 6 -1.85 -2.79 11.95
N SER A 7 -1.68 -3.77 11.09
CA SER A 7 -2.24 -3.79 9.73
C SER A 7 -3.78 -3.73 9.68
N GLU A 8 -4.41 -3.80 10.84
CA GLU A 8 -5.85 -3.78 11.08
C GLU A 8 -6.49 -2.39 10.91
N PHE A 9 -5.69 -1.35 10.72
CA PHE A 9 -6.15 0.04 10.78
C PHE A 9 -5.84 0.89 9.53
N PHE A 10 -5.39 0.28 8.43
CA PHE A 10 -5.06 1.02 7.21
C PHE A 10 -6.30 1.37 6.37
N ASN A 11 -6.58 2.67 6.27
CA ASN A 11 -7.55 3.28 5.37
C ASN A 11 -6.83 3.71 4.08
N ILE A 12 -7.15 3.07 2.96
CA ILE A 12 -6.71 3.53 1.66
C ILE A 12 -7.91 4.26 1.04
N ASN A 13 -7.88 5.60 1.14
CA ASN A 13 -8.76 6.53 0.44
C ASN A 13 -10.19 6.73 0.98
N GLY A 14 -10.32 7.09 2.27
CA GLY A 14 -11.48 7.82 2.81
C GLY A 14 -12.86 7.12 2.73
N SER A 15 -12.93 5.86 2.33
CA SER A 15 -14.19 5.13 2.26
C SER A 15 -14.66 4.76 3.66
N SER A 16 -15.65 5.48 4.16
CA SER A 16 -16.35 5.28 5.44
C SER A 16 -17.14 3.96 5.56
N LYS A 17 -16.95 3.02 4.62
CA LYS A 17 -17.63 1.71 4.58
C LYS A 17 -16.72 0.57 5.03
N TRP A 18 -16.08 0.67 6.20
CA TRP A 18 -15.37 -0.49 6.76
C TRP A 18 -15.57 -0.59 8.28
N PRO A 19 -16.66 -1.26 8.73
CA PRO A 19 -16.76 -1.69 10.12
C PRO A 19 -15.89 -2.94 10.32
N GLY A 20 -14.72 -2.74 10.93
CA GLY A 20 -14.05 -3.75 11.75
C GLY A 20 -13.67 -5.09 11.13
N LYS A 21 -13.09 -5.17 9.92
CA LYS A 21 -12.52 -6.43 9.42
C LYS A 21 -11.19 -6.23 8.70
N LYS A 22 -10.18 -6.90 9.28
CA LYS A 22 -8.96 -7.54 8.73
C LYS A 22 -8.46 -6.97 7.41
N LEU A 23 -7.20 -6.52 7.41
CA LEU A 23 -6.41 -6.12 6.25
C LEU A 23 -6.88 -6.92 5.02
N VAL A 24 -7.39 -6.16 4.04
CA VAL A 24 -7.72 -6.63 2.69
C VAL A 24 -6.76 -7.75 2.34
N THR A 25 -7.27 -8.98 2.17
CA THR A 25 -6.45 -10.06 1.62
C THR A 25 -6.03 -9.59 0.26
N ILE A 26 -4.80 -9.12 0.15
CA ILE A 26 -4.22 -8.64 -1.07
C ILE A 26 -3.53 -9.86 -1.68
N CYS A 27 -3.91 -10.24 -2.89
CA CYS A 27 -3.28 -11.32 -3.63
C CYS A 27 -2.57 -10.73 -4.84
N PRO A 28 -1.23 -10.84 -4.92
CA PRO A 28 -0.49 -10.54 -6.13
C PRO A 28 -0.96 -11.47 -7.23
N GLN A 29 -1.21 -10.93 -8.41
CA GLN A 29 -1.47 -11.74 -9.60
C GLN A 29 -0.27 -11.55 -10.53
N LYS A 30 0.44 -12.64 -10.80
CA LYS A 30 1.47 -12.69 -11.82
C LYS A 30 0.77 -12.93 -13.16
N SER A 31 0.53 -11.89 -13.95
CA SER A 31 0.35 -12.10 -15.38
C SER A 31 1.69 -12.59 -15.89
N THR A 32 1.81 -13.82 -16.43
CA THR A 32 2.88 -14.36 -17.31
C THR A 32 4.42 -14.11 -17.05
N PRO A 33 5.33 -14.87 -17.70
CA PRO A 33 6.78 -14.75 -17.48
C PRO A 33 7.40 -13.57 -18.25
N GLY A 34 7.84 -12.55 -17.50
CA GLY A 34 8.41 -11.29 -18.02
C GLY A 34 7.82 -10.03 -17.36
N ASP A 35 6.85 -10.21 -16.45
CA ASP A 35 5.76 -9.26 -16.32
C ASP A 35 5.70 -8.47 -15.02
N LYS A 36 5.33 -7.22 -15.26
CA LYS A 36 4.39 -6.40 -14.51
C LYS A 36 3.50 -7.14 -13.48
N THR A 37 3.79 -7.02 -12.18
CA THR A 37 2.91 -7.55 -11.11
C THR A 37 1.82 -6.55 -10.77
N ILE A 38 0.60 -7.05 -10.67
CA ILE A 38 -0.55 -6.31 -10.13
C ILE A 38 -0.93 -6.88 -8.76
N VAL A 39 -1.57 -6.04 -7.96
CA VAL A 39 -1.91 -6.36 -6.57
C VAL A 39 -3.41 -6.15 -6.42
N GLN A 40 -4.17 -7.22 -6.15
CA GLN A 40 -5.64 -7.18 -6.15
C GLN A 40 -6.19 -7.65 -4.80
N SER A 41 -7.22 -6.97 -4.31
CA SER A 41 -7.99 -7.42 -3.16
C SER A 41 -8.79 -8.67 -3.49
N ALA A 42 -8.65 -9.75 -2.71
CA ALA A 42 -9.50 -10.92 -2.78
C ALA A 42 -10.94 -10.64 -2.32
N ASN A 43 -11.13 -9.67 -1.43
CA ASN A 43 -12.45 -9.34 -0.86
C ASN A 43 -13.29 -8.44 -1.78
N THR A 44 -12.65 -7.54 -2.52
CA THR A 44 -13.34 -6.51 -3.33
C THR A 44 -13.02 -6.59 -4.82
N SER A 45 -12.04 -7.41 -5.21
CA SER A 45 -11.49 -7.45 -6.56
C SER A 45 -10.90 -6.11 -7.04
N LEU A 46 -10.73 -5.12 -6.16
CA LEU A 46 -10.10 -3.85 -6.50
C LEU A 46 -8.57 -3.97 -6.54
N TYR A 47 -7.94 -3.21 -7.42
CA TYR A 47 -6.50 -3.18 -7.63
C TYR A 47 -5.84 -2.07 -6.83
N LEU A 48 -4.74 -2.39 -6.16
CA LEU A 48 -3.89 -1.42 -5.47
C LEU A 48 -3.05 -0.66 -6.49
N ASN A 49 -3.20 0.66 -6.50
CA ASN A 49 -2.56 1.56 -7.44
C ASN A 49 -1.81 2.70 -6.72
N VAL A 50 -0.68 3.10 -7.30
CA VAL A 50 0.13 4.26 -6.90
C VAL A 50 -0.33 5.51 -7.66
N GLY A 51 -0.53 6.60 -6.95
CA GLY A 51 -0.89 7.91 -7.49
C GLY A 51 0.27 8.61 -8.19
N GLY A 52 -0.08 9.60 -9.02
CA GLY A 52 0.87 10.45 -9.77
C GLY A 52 1.43 11.61 -8.96
N ASP A 53 1.51 11.50 -7.63
CA ASP A 53 1.91 12.61 -6.76
C ASP A 53 3.36 13.04 -7.03
N SER A 54 3.64 14.35 -6.98
CA SER A 54 5.00 14.90 -7.13
C SER A 54 5.83 14.74 -5.85
N THR A 55 5.18 14.57 -4.69
CA THR A 55 5.79 14.38 -3.38
C THR A 55 6.50 13.04 -3.25
N SER A 56 7.42 12.90 -2.29
CA SER A 56 8.12 11.63 -2.05
C SER A 56 7.30 10.61 -1.23
N PHE A 57 6.05 10.93 -0.92
CA PHE A 57 5.02 9.99 -0.47
C PHE A 57 3.95 9.93 -1.58
N LYS A 58 3.67 8.74 -2.11
CA LYS A 58 2.69 8.53 -3.18
C LYS A 58 1.41 7.97 -2.59
N THR A 59 0.29 8.56 -2.98
CA THR A 59 -1.03 8.11 -2.57
C THR A 59 -1.27 6.69 -3.06
N LEU A 60 -1.76 5.83 -2.18
CA LEU A 60 -2.25 4.52 -2.58
C LEU A 60 -3.77 4.58 -2.76
N THR A 61 -4.28 3.90 -3.77
CA THR A 61 -5.71 3.84 -4.06
C THR A 61 -6.13 2.43 -4.44
N PHE A 62 -7.38 2.07 -4.15
CA PHE A 62 -8.02 0.88 -4.72
C PHE A 62 -8.92 1.31 -5.88
N GLY A 63 -8.63 0.80 -7.07
CA GLY A 63 -9.38 1.09 -8.29
C GLY A 63 -9.95 -0.17 -8.94
N THR A 64 -10.96 -0.02 -9.78
CA THR A 64 -11.53 -1.13 -10.57
C THR A 64 -10.61 -1.60 -11.70
N SER A 65 -9.50 -0.89 -11.96
CA SER A 65 -8.50 -1.21 -12.97
C SER A 65 -7.10 -1.18 -12.37
N ALA A 66 -6.22 -2.08 -12.84
CA ALA A 66 -4.82 -2.11 -12.46
C ALA A 66 -4.02 -1.07 -13.26
N SER A 67 -3.96 0.17 -12.77
CA SER A 67 -3.10 1.21 -13.34
C SER A 67 -1.64 1.07 -12.89
N THR A 68 -1.41 0.40 -11.75
CA THR A 68 -0.07 0.05 -11.29
C THR A 68 0.21 -1.41 -11.51
N SER A 69 1.23 -1.65 -12.31
CA SER A 69 1.70 -2.98 -12.66
C SER A 69 3.17 -3.16 -12.30
N ALA A 70 3.67 -2.35 -11.37
CA ALA A 70 5.09 -2.32 -11.00
C ALA A 70 5.29 -2.81 -9.56
N TRP A 71 4.37 -3.64 -9.07
CA TRP A 71 4.55 -4.32 -7.79
C TRP A 71 5.51 -5.50 -7.95
N ALA A 72 6.02 -6.00 -6.84
CA ALA A 72 6.74 -7.25 -6.72
C ALA A 72 6.62 -7.75 -5.27
N LEU A 73 7.17 -8.94 -5.01
CA LEU A 73 7.23 -9.52 -3.67
C LEU A 73 8.66 -9.83 -3.28
N GLU A 74 8.94 -9.60 -2.01
CA GLU A 74 10.13 -10.11 -1.33
C GLU A 74 9.66 -10.94 -0.13
N GLY A 75 9.62 -12.27 -0.31
CA GLY A 75 8.87 -13.13 0.59
C GLY A 75 7.36 -12.81 0.51
N ASP A 76 6.78 -12.43 1.65
CA ASP A 76 5.40 -11.95 1.76
C ASP A 76 5.30 -10.40 1.75
N THR A 77 6.41 -9.69 1.61
CA THR A 77 6.41 -8.22 1.65
C THR A 77 6.10 -7.66 0.27
N ILE A 78 5.10 -6.78 0.18
CA ILE A 78 4.79 -6.02 -1.03
C ILE A 78 5.88 -4.96 -1.21
N ILE A 79 6.49 -4.95 -2.38
CA ILE A 79 7.47 -3.96 -2.79
C ILE A 79 7.12 -3.39 -4.17
N THR A 80 7.73 -2.28 -4.58
CA THR A 80 7.81 -1.94 -6.00
C THR A 80 8.96 -2.69 -6.67
N ALA A 81 8.78 -3.09 -7.92
CA ALA A 81 9.78 -3.78 -8.71
C ALA A 81 11.02 -2.88 -8.94
N GLN A 82 12.20 -3.49 -8.96
CA GLN A 82 13.47 -2.77 -9.13
C GLN A 82 13.53 -1.91 -10.41
N GLY A 83 12.94 -2.39 -11.51
CA GLY A 83 12.86 -1.66 -12.79
C GLY A 83 11.70 -0.66 -12.89
N SER A 84 10.96 -0.40 -11.80
CA SER A 84 9.88 0.59 -11.81
C SER A 84 10.42 2.02 -11.83
N SER A 85 9.58 2.99 -12.21
CA SER A 85 9.91 4.42 -12.13
C SER A 85 10.18 4.90 -10.70
N TRP A 86 9.76 4.12 -9.69
CA TRP A 86 10.03 4.39 -8.28
C TRP A 86 11.24 3.60 -7.75
N GLY A 87 11.89 2.76 -8.55
CA GLY A 87 12.91 1.82 -8.11
C GLY A 87 12.36 0.74 -7.17
N ARG A 88 13.24 0.00 -6.48
CA ARG A 88 12.82 -0.95 -5.43
C ARG A 88 12.50 -0.19 -4.14
N GLN A 89 11.22 -0.12 -3.78
CA GLN A 89 10.74 0.46 -2.54
C GLN A 89 10.06 -0.61 -1.70
N LEU A 90 10.50 -0.74 -0.45
CA LEU A 90 9.89 -1.59 0.58
C LEU A 90 9.28 -0.78 1.72
N ASN A 91 9.43 0.55 1.66
CA ASN A 91 9.02 1.46 2.71
C ASN A 91 7.68 2.10 2.38
N PHE A 92 6.81 2.10 3.36
CA PHE A 92 5.53 2.77 3.35
C PHE A 92 5.47 3.75 4.51
N LEU A 93 4.69 4.81 4.31
CA LEU A 93 4.40 5.81 5.31
C LEU A 93 2.96 5.60 5.80
N ALA A 94 2.78 5.41 7.10
CA ALA A 94 1.47 5.31 7.72
C ALA A 94 1.16 6.59 8.50
N CYS A 95 0.15 7.36 8.08
CA CYS A 95 -0.25 8.60 8.72
C CYS A 95 -1.59 8.44 9.44
N LYS A 96 -1.64 8.81 10.72
CA LYS A 96 -2.85 8.71 11.52
C LYS A 96 -3.94 9.62 10.96
N LEU A 97 -5.13 9.06 10.79
CA LEU A 97 -6.37 9.76 10.53
C LEU A 97 -7.19 9.87 11.82
N ASN A 98 -8.40 10.42 11.73
CA ASN A 98 -9.31 10.49 12.87
C ASN A 98 -9.68 9.07 13.38
N GLY A 99 -9.80 8.95 14.70
CA GLY A 99 -10.11 7.68 15.36
C GLY A 99 -8.95 6.68 15.30
N ASN A 100 -9.26 5.44 14.91
CA ASN A 100 -8.31 4.34 14.81
C ASN A 100 -7.94 4.05 13.35
N TYR A 101 -8.02 5.01 12.43
CA TYR A 101 -7.67 4.79 11.02
C TYR A 101 -6.33 5.41 10.67
N TRP A 102 -5.63 4.84 9.70
CA TRP A 102 -4.33 5.30 9.21
C TRP A 102 -4.30 5.31 7.68
N GLN A 103 -3.93 6.42 7.06
CA GLN A 103 -3.68 6.47 5.62
C GLN A 103 -2.29 5.93 5.31
N VAL A 104 -2.20 5.05 4.31
CA VAL A 104 -0.90 4.50 3.85
C VAL A 104 -0.50 5.15 2.53
N TYR A 105 0.78 5.44 2.40
CA TYR A 105 1.43 5.95 1.21
C TYR A 105 2.66 5.10 0.86
N LEU A 106 2.98 4.98 -0.43
CA LEU A 106 4.29 4.47 -0.85
C LEU A 106 5.35 5.53 -0.59
N GLN A 107 6.42 5.17 0.11
CA GLN A 107 7.47 6.11 0.47
C GLN A 107 8.66 5.97 -0.49
N THR A 108 8.90 7.01 -1.30
CA THR A 108 10.04 7.11 -2.24
C THR A 108 11.11 8.11 -1.78
N GLY A 109 10.95 8.68 -0.59
CA GLY A 109 11.85 9.65 0.05
C GLY A 109 11.40 9.93 1.48
N SER A 110 11.75 11.08 2.06
CA SER A 110 11.52 11.38 3.49
C SER A 110 10.41 12.38 3.78
N SER A 111 9.71 12.89 2.76
CA SER A 111 8.62 13.86 2.97
C SER A 111 7.40 13.16 3.59
N THR A 112 6.64 13.91 4.38
CA THR A 112 5.38 13.47 4.97
C THR A 112 4.28 14.52 4.76
N PRO A 113 3.00 14.15 4.76
CA PRO A 113 1.88 15.09 4.77
C PRO A 113 1.96 16.05 5.96
N SER A 114 1.74 17.35 5.71
CA SER A 114 1.72 18.37 6.75
C SER A 114 0.52 18.18 7.71
N GLY A 115 0.72 18.51 8.98
CA GLY A 115 -0.34 18.41 10.00
C GLY A 115 -0.75 16.98 10.37
N SER A 116 -0.06 15.96 9.87
CA SER A 116 -0.35 14.54 10.15
C SER A 116 0.71 13.92 11.05
N THR A 117 0.30 13.05 11.98
CA THR A 117 1.23 12.21 12.74
C THR A 117 1.49 10.93 11.96
N CYS A 118 2.70 10.75 11.45
CA CYS A 118 3.04 9.60 10.62
C CYS A 118 4.17 8.74 11.20
N SER A 119 4.11 7.44 10.93
CA SER A 119 5.17 6.48 11.17
C SER A 119 5.84 6.13 9.84
N ASN A 120 7.15 6.35 9.75
CA ASN A 120 7.97 6.07 8.56
C ASN A 120 8.39 4.59 8.51
N TYR A 121 8.85 4.14 7.34
CA TYR A 121 9.52 2.84 7.16
C TYR A 121 8.66 1.65 7.59
N GLN A 122 7.36 1.72 7.31
CA GLN A 122 6.45 0.59 7.50
C GLN A 122 6.59 -0.38 6.32
N SER A 123 6.39 -1.67 6.57
CA SER A 123 6.29 -2.69 5.52
C SER A 123 4.83 -3.15 5.40
N LEU A 124 4.42 -3.50 4.18
CA LEU A 124 3.13 -4.12 3.92
C LEU A 124 3.36 -5.60 3.60
N HIS A 125 2.79 -6.48 4.42
CA HIS A 125 2.89 -7.92 4.24
C HIS A 125 1.57 -8.48 3.73
N LEU A 126 1.65 -9.44 2.82
CA LEU A 126 0.51 -10.27 2.45
C LEU A 126 0.15 -11.14 3.65
N PRO A 127 -1.16 -11.35 3.93
CA PRO A 127 -1.53 -12.43 4.83
C PRO A 127 -1.04 -13.75 4.24
N CYS A 128 -0.51 -14.64 5.08
CA CYS A 128 0.21 -15.86 4.69
C CYS A 128 -0.57 -16.89 3.84
N LEU A 129 -1.79 -16.57 3.43
CA LEU A 129 -2.68 -17.41 2.65
C LEU A 129 -3.45 -16.53 1.65
N CYS A 130 -2.81 -16.34 0.50
CA CYS A 130 -3.47 -16.41 -0.81
C CYS A 130 -3.07 -17.79 -1.38
#